data_AF-A0A536T2I0-F1
#
_entry.id   AF-A0A536T2I0-F1
#
_cell.length_a   1.000
_cell.length_b   1.000
_cell.length_c   1.000
_cell.angle_alpha   90.00
_cell.angle_beta   90.00
_cell.angle_gamma   90.00
#
_symmetry.space_group_name_H-M   'P 1'
#
loop_
_entity.id
_entity.type
_entity.pdbx_description
1 polymer ?
#
loop_
_entity_poly.entity_id
_entity_poly.type
_entity_poly.pdbx_seq_one_letter_code
_entity_poly.pdbx_strand_id
1 'polypeptide(L)'
;MTAKSKPAIAVSDSRGVRTLHVGGEAIQSAMRIDDPHALALDYTRCMMAFLLVHPEPREALMIGLGGASLPKFFHRHFKRTRVRVVELDPRVVAAARTHF
;
A
#
# COMPACT_ATOMS: atom_id res chain seq x y z
N MET A 1 -30.08 13.62 -3.50
CA MET A 1 -29.03 12.56 -3.46
C MET A 1 -28.53 12.48 -2.03
N THR A 2 -28.79 11.39 -1.32
CA THR A 2 -28.29 11.20 0.05
C THR A 2 -26.76 11.03 -0.01
N ALA A 3 -26.02 11.81 0.77
CA ALA A 3 -24.59 11.64 0.90
C ALA A 3 -24.30 10.23 1.44
N LYS A 4 -23.62 9.38 0.65
CA LYS A 4 -23.10 8.11 1.16
C LYS A 4 -22.12 8.43 2.30
N SER A 5 -22.33 7.80 3.45
CA SER A 5 -21.36 7.86 4.56
C SER A 5 -19.99 7.43 4.04
N LYS A 6 -18.94 8.17 4.40
CA LYS A 6 -17.56 7.81 4.02
C LYS A 6 -17.22 6.45 4.65
N PRO A 7 -16.54 5.54 3.92
CA PRO A 7 -16.16 4.25 4.46
C PRO A 7 -15.27 4.42 5.71
N ALA A 8 -15.48 3.56 6.69
CA ALA A 8 -14.65 3.47 7.90
C ALA A 8 -13.26 2.95 7.53
N ILE A 9 -12.23 3.41 8.25
CA ILE A 9 -10.86 2.94 8.12
C ILE A 9 -10.51 2.22 9.40
N ALA A 10 -10.10 0.96 9.30
CA ALA A 10 -9.68 0.15 10.43
C ALA A 10 -8.32 -0.48 10.17
N VAL A 11 -7.53 -0.59 11.24
CA VAL A 11 -6.24 -1.28 11.25
C VAL A 11 -6.33 -2.40 12.26
N SER A 12 -5.86 -3.59 11.89
CA SER A 12 -5.86 -4.75 12.78
C SER A 12 -4.58 -5.55 12.64
N ASP A 13 -4.12 -6.11 13.76
CA ASP A 13 -2.91 -6.93 13.83
C ASP A 13 -3.32 -8.37 14.17
N SER A 14 -2.85 -9.33 13.38
CA SER A 14 -3.07 -10.75 13.64
C SER A 14 -1.93 -11.58 13.07
N ARG A 15 -1.42 -12.54 13.87
CA ARG A 15 -0.35 -13.48 13.46
C ARG A 15 0.87 -12.79 12.81
N GLY A 16 1.29 -11.65 13.36
CA GLY A 16 2.45 -10.88 12.87
C GLY A 16 2.20 -10.06 11.60
N VAL A 17 0.95 -9.95 11.15
CA VAL A 17 0.55 -9.16 9.98
C VAL A 17 -0.38 -8.04 10.42
N ARG A 18 -0.07 -6.82 10.01
CA ARG A 18 -0.93 -5.65 10.13
C ARG A 18 -1.71 -5.47 8.84
N THR A 19 -3.03 -5.27 8.94
CA THR A 19 -3.93 -5.12 7.79
C THR A 19 -4.69 -3.80 7.85
N LEU A 20 -4.93 -3.20 6.68
CA LEU A 20 -5.77 -2.03 6.48
C LEU A 20 -7.09 -2.46 5.85
N HIS A 21 -8.19 -2.02 6.44
CA HIS A 21 -9.55 -2.23 5.97
C HIS A 21 -10.22 -0.89 5.66
N VAL A 22 -10.93 -0.81 4.53
CA VAL A 22 -11.67 0.40 4.13
C VAL A 22 -13.09 0.01 3.73
N GLY A 23 -14.07 0.39 4.55
CA GLY A 23 -15.49 0.22 4.22
C GLY A 23 -16.03 -1.21 4.31
N GLY A 24 -15.35 -2.12 5.01
CA GLY A 24 -15.78 -3.50 5.24
C GLY A 24 -14.61 -4.40 5.65
N GLU A 25 -14.82 -5.72 5.63
CA GLU A 25 -13.83 -6.75 6.01
C GLU A 25 -12.76 -7.03 4.94
N ALA A 26 -12.83 -6.35 3.80
CA ALA A 26 -11.90 -6.55 2.70
C ALA A 26 -10.53 -5.95 3.05
N ILE A 27 -9.51 -6.81 3.08
CA ILE A 27 -8.11 -6.39 3.23
C ILE A 27 -7.71 -5.57 2.00
N GLN A 28 -7.46 -4.28 2.21
CA GLN A 28 -6.99 -3.35 1.17
C GLN A 28 -5.47 -3.31 1.09
N SER A 29 -4.80 -3.56 2.22
CA SER A 29 -3.34 -3.60 2.29
C SER A 29 -2.91 -4.41 3.51
N ALA A 30 -1.73 -5.00 3.44
CA ALA A 30 -1.12 -5.71 4.55
C ALA A 30 0.38 -5.47 4.60
N MET A 31 0.93 -5.62 5.80
CA MET A 31 2.34 -5.46 6.11
C MET A 31 2.74 -6.52 7.13
N ARG A 32 3.86 -7.19 6.89
CA ARG A 32 4.46 -8.03 7.91
C ARG A 32 5.15 -7.15 8.95
N ILE A 33 4.93 -7.41 10.23
CA ILE A 33 5.53 -6.61 11.31
C ILE A 33 7.05 -6.85 11.40
N ASP A 34 7.50 -8.07 11.10
CA ASP A 34 8.91 -8.47 11.09
C ASP A 34 9.68 -7.99 9.86
N ASP A 35 8.99 -7.79 8.73
CA ASP A 35 9.54 -7.25 7.49
C ASP A 35 8.58 -6.25 6.83
N PRO A 36 8.58 -4.98 7.29
CA PRO A 36 7.64 -3.94 6.83
C PRO A 36 7.75 -3.54 5.36
N HIS A 37 8.83 -3.93 4.68
CA HIS A 37 9.09 -3.61 3.28
C HIS A 37 8.72 -4.75 2.32
N ALA A 38 8.49 -5.97 2.84
CA ALA A 38 8.01 -7.07 2.04
C ALA A 38 6.58 -6.84 1.55
N LEU A 39 6.33 -7.31 0.33
CA LEU A 39 5.00 -7.36 -0.28
C LEU A 39 4.23 -8.55 0.31
N ALA A 40 3.46 -8.29 1.37
CA ALA A 40 2.76 -9.32 2.14
C ALA A 40 1.62 -10.00 1.36
N LEU A 41 1.04 -9.32 0.37
CA LEU A 41 -0.10 -9.83 -0.41
C LEU A 41 0.38 -10.28 -1.79
N ASP A 42 -0.06 -11.46 -2.23
CA ASP A 42 0.38 -12.04 -3.52
C ASP A 42 0.07 -11.14 -4.71
N TYR A 43 -1.09 -10.47 -4.73
CA TYR A 43 -1.41 -9.57 -5.83
C TYR A 43 -0.40 -8.41 -5.94
N THR A 44 0.12 -7.89 -4.82
CA THR A 44 1.14 -6.82 -4.85
C THR A 44 2.46 -7.33 -5.43
N ARG A 45 2.78 -8.61 -5.25
CA ARG A 45 3.95 -9.26 -5.87
C ARG A 45 3.71 -9.45 -7.37
N CYS A 46 2.52 -9.90 -7.75
CA CYS A 46 2.12 -10.02 -9.16
C CYS A 46 2.14 -8.67 -9.88
N MET A 47 1.74 -7.58 -9.23
CA MET A 47 1.84 -6.22 -9.78
C MET A 47 3.28 -5.85 -10.16
N MET A 48 4.30 -6.47 -9.57
CA MET A 48 5.72 -6.23 -9.90
C MET A 48 6.19 -6.98 -11.15
N ALA A 49 5.35 -7.79 -11.78
CA ALA A 49 5.72 -8.56 -12.98
C ALA A 49 6.24 -7.67 -14.13
N PHE A 50 5.86 -6.39 -14.19
CA PHE A 50 6.39 -5.44 -15.17
C PHE A 50 7.93 -5.29 -15.08
N LEU A 51 8.54 -5.57 -13.93
CA LEU A 51 9.99 -5.51 -13.74
C LEU A 51 10.75 -6.57 -14.57
N LEU A 52 10.08 -7.64 -15.02
CA LEU A 52 10.69 -8.63 -15.91
C LEU A 52 11.10 -8.03 -17.26
N VAL A 53 10.39 -7.01 -17.71
CA VAL A 53 10.65 -6.31 -18.98
C VAL A 53 11.22 -4.90 -18.78
N HIS A 54 11.08 -4.34 -17.58
CA HIS A 54 11.59 -3.01 -17.23
C HIS A 54 12.19 -2.99 -15.81
N PRO A 55 13.41 -3.54 -15.63
CA PRO A 55 13.96 -3.85 -14.30
C PRO A 55 14.41 -2.62 -13.50
N GLU A 56 14.74 -1.50 -14.16
CA GLU A 56 15.24 -0.29 -13.50
C GLU A 56 14.37 0.94 -13.85
N PRO A 57 13.12 0.99 -13.35
CA PRO A 57 12.25 2.13 -13.63
C PRO A 57 12.83 3.41 -13.05
N ARG A 58 12.96 4.45 -13.87
CA ARG A 58 13.36 5.78 -13.36
C ARG A 58 12.21 6.50 -12.65
N GLU A 59 10.98 6.17 -13.02
CA GLU A 59 9.77 6.81 -12.50
C GLU A 59 8.66 5.78 -12.30
N ALA A 60 7.91 5.91 -11.21
CA ALA A 60 6.73 5.10 -10.94
C ALA A 60 5.59 5.99 -10.42
N LEU A 61 4.43 5.91 -11.08
CA LEU A 61 3.19 6.50 -10.60
C LEU A 61 2.33 5.41 -9.98
N MET A 62 1.93 5.63 -8.73
CA MET A 62 1.04 4.75 -7.99
C MET A 62 -0.26 5.50 -7.72
N ILE A 63 -1.38 4.94 -8.20
CA ILE A 63 -2.72 5.49 -8.01
C ILE A 63 -3.36 4.70 -6.86
N GLY A 64 -3.61 5.37 -5.75
CA GLY A 64 -3.93 4.76 -4.45
C GLY A 64 -2.68 4.49 -3.61
N LEU A 65 -2.78 4.72 -2.31
CA LEU A 65 -1.72 4.49 -1.33
C LEU A 65 -1.92 3.19 -0.54
N GLY A 66 -3.15 2.92 -0.10
CA GLY A 66 -3.43 1.84 0.86
C GLY A 66 -2.56 1.97 2.12
N GLY A 67 -1.95 0.87 2.56
CA GLY A 67 -0.96 0.83 3.66
C GLY A 67 0.48 1.09 3.20
N ALA A 68 0.67 1.75 2.05
CA ALA A 68 1.97 2.12 1.48
C ALA A 68 2.91 0.94 1.14
N SER A 69 2.39 -0.27 0.90
CA SER A 69 3.22 -1.45 0.58
C SER A 69 4.11 -1.24 -0.65
N LEU A 70 3.56 -0.78 -1.77
CA LEU A 70 4.33 -0.56 -3.01
C LEU A 70 5.35 0.59 -2.88
N PRO A 71 5.00 1.79 -2.36
CA PRO A 71 5.99 2.85 -2.15
C PRO A 71 7.14 2.43 -1.24
N LYS A 72 6.87 1.70 -0.15
CA LYS A 72 7.92 1.20 0.77
C LYS A 72 8.81 0.15 0.11
N PHE A 73 8.24 -0.72 -0.71
CA PHE A 73 8.99 -1.69 -1.50
C PHE A 73 9.94 -0.98 -2.48
N PHE A 74 9.44 0.02 -3.22
CA PHE A 74 10.27 0.81 -4.13
C PHE A 74 11.35 1.61 -3.38
N HIS A 75 11.01 2.22 -2.25
CA HIS A 75 11.98 2.93 -1.43
C HIS A 75 13.14 2.04 -0.99
N ARG A 76 12.85 0.77 -0.64
CA ARG A 76 13.87 -0.20 -0.20
C ARG A 76 14.71 -0.73 -1.37
N HIS A 77 14.09 -1.12 -2.47
CA HIS A 77 14.73 -1.90 -3.53
C HIS A 77 15.17 -1.07 -4.75
N PHE A 78 14.51 0.06 -5.02
CA PHE A 78 14.73 0.88 -6.20
C PHE A 78 15.05 2.33 -5.82
N LYS A 79 16.18 2.52 -5.15
CA LYS A 79 16.61 3.82 -4.57
C LYS A 79 16.70 4.98 -5.57
N ARG A 80 16.83 4.67 -6.87
CA ARG A 80 16.94 5.65 -7.96
C ARG A 80 15.60 5.95 -8.63
N THR A 81 14.54 5.22 -8.30
CA THR A 81 13.21 5.43 -8.87
C THR A 81 12.53 6.61 -8.19
N ARG A 82 12.08 7.58 -8.97
CA ARG A 82 11.18 8.63 -8.49
C ARG A 82 9.77 8.08 -8.38
N VAL A 83 9.30 7.87 -7.15
CA VAL A 83 7.94 7.38 -6.88
C VAL A 83 7.02 8.56 -6.61
N ARG A 84 5.88 8.61 -7.31
CA ARG A 84 4.78 9.53 -7.04
C ARG A 84 3.54 8.72 -6.69
N VAL A 85 2.94 9.02 -5.54
CA VAL A 85 1.70 8.39 -5.08
C VAL A 85 0.59 9.42 -5.10
N VAL A 86 -0.57 9.06 -5.64
CA VAL A 86 -1.77 9.89 -5.64
C VAL A 86 -2.83 9.16 -4.83
N GLU A 87 -3.14 9.68 -3.65
CA GLU A 87 -4.20 9.18 -2.77
C GLU A 87 -5.29 10.22 -2.64
N LEU A 88 -6.55 9.80 -2.81
CA LEU A 88 -7.71 10.66 -2.78
C LEU A 88 -8.18 10.92 -1.34
N ASP A 89 -8.12 9.90 -0.49
CA ASP A 89 -8.61 9.98 0.88
C ASP A 89 -7.46 10.33 1.86
N PRO A 90 -7.41 11.55 2.41
CA PRO A 90 -6.35 11.94 3.34
C PRO A 90 -6.34 11.08 4.61
N ARG A 91 -7.45 10.42 4.95
CA ARG A 91 -7.51 9.51 6.09
C ARG A 91 -6.71 8.22 5.83
N VAL A 92 -6.61 7.77 4.58
CA VAL A 92 -5.74 6.65 4.19
C VAL A 92 -4.28 7.07 4.33
N VAL A 93 -3.93 8.30 3.93
CA VAL A 93 -2.59 8.86 4.13
C VAL A 93 -2.23 8.92 5.63
N ALA A 94 -3.15 9.37 6.46
CA ALA A 94 -2.97 9.42 7.91
C ALA A 94 -2.79 8.02 8.51
N ALA A 95 -3.61 7.04 8.09
CA ALA A 95 -3.52 5.66 8.54
C ALA A 95 -2.19 5.02 8.13
N ALA A 96 -1.76 5.21 6.87
CA ALA A 96 -0.48 4.73 6.38
C ALA A 96 0.68 5.30 7.22
N ARG A 97 0.75 6.62 7.41
CA ARG A 97 1.84 7.25 8.17
C ARG A 97 1.89 6.86 9.64
N THR A 98 0.73 6.62 10.25
CA THR A 98 0.64 6.33 11.69
C THR A 98 0.89 4.86 11.98
N HIS A 99 0.52 3.96 11.07
CA HIS A 99 0.45 2.53 11.36
C HIS A 99 1.30 1.63 10.44
N PHE A 100 1.84 2.11 9.32
CA PHE A 100 2.55 1.28 8.34
C PHE A 100 3.91 1.87 7.94
#